data_AF-A0A6G2VSV3-F1
#
_entry.id   AF-A0A6G2VSV3-F1
#
_cell.length_a   1.000
_cell.length_b   1.000
_cell.length_c   1.000
_cell.angle_alpha   90.00
_cell.angle_beta   90.00
_cell.angle_gamma   90.00
#
_symmetry.space_group_name_H-M   'P 1'
#
loop_
_entity.id
_entity.type
_entity.pdbx_description
1 polymer ?
#
loop_
_entity_poly.entity_id
_entity_poly.type
_entity_poly.pdbx_seq_one_letter_code
_entity_poly.pdbx_strand_id
1 'polypeptide(L)'
;MPELARRFATVAVEAEVSGDPWLSRPRVRGDHATPVAVLVRAELRSVEEAGGSRVRLRTPVLMIVGADVPAPEGGAEGSGSPEPPSSGAARRSPATRAAWLRLLPSTRLRVGGRLAPALTGGDRTAAVLRVRGRPGPRVVAGPSAPQRLAGRLRAGLREATED
;
A
#
# COMPACT_ATOMS: atom_id res chain seq x y z
N MET A 1 2.80 19.29 -2.36
CA MET A 1 3.17 18.00 -1.74
C MET A 1 4.18 18.16 -0.60
N PRO A 2 5.35 18.82 -0.81
CA PRO A 2 6.34 18.99 0.27
C PRO A 2 5.79 19.63 1.55
N GLU A 3 4.93 20.64 1.43
CA GLU A 3 4.29 21.28 2.59
C GLU A 3 3.36 20.34 3.37
N LEU A 4 2.57 19.50 2.70
CA LEU A 4 1.72 18.49 3.37
C LEU A 4 2.59 17.46 4.11
N ALA A 5 3.71 17.07 3.53
CA ALA A 5 4.66 16.17 4.16
C ALA A 5 5.33 16.82 5.38
N ARG A 6 5.77 18.08 5.29
CA ARG A 6 6.38 18.83 6.41
C ARG A 6 5.44 19.03 7.58
N ARG A 7 4.17 19.35 7.32
CA ARG A 7 3.11 19.45 8.34
C ARG A 7 2.61 18.09 8.82
N PHE A 8 3.10 17.02 8.21
CA PHE A 8 2.64 15.66 8.41
C PHE A 8 1.10 15.52 8.36
N ALA A 9 0.51 16.06 7.30
CA ALA A 9 -0.93 16.12 7.13
C ALA A 9 -1.55 14.73 6.99
N THR A 10 -2.77 14.58 7.52
CA THR A 10 -3.62 13.41 7.25
C THR A 10 -4.37 13.63 5.95
N VAL A 11 -4.27 12.66 5.05
CA VAL A 11 -4.78 12.76 3.68
C VAL A 11 -5.44 11.45 3.23
N ALA A 12 -6.41 11.57 2.33
CA ALA A 12 -6.83 10.48 1.46
C ALA A 12 -6.15 10.66 0.10
N VAL A 13 -5.61 9.59 -0.45
CA VAL A 13 -4.85 9.67 -1.70
C VAL A 13 -5.23 8.58 -2.67
N GLU A 14 -5.05 8.85 -3.95
CA GLU A 14 -4.97 7.83 -4.98
C GLU A 14 -3.52 7.64 -5.40
N ALA A 15 -3.03 6.41 -5.24
CA ALA A 15 -1.66 6.04 -5.54
C ALA A 15 -1.65 4.85 -6.51
N GLU A 16 -0.81 4.94 -7.53
CA GLU A 16 -0.57 3.86 -8.49
C GLU A 16 0.70 3.12 -8.11
N VAL A 17 0.62 1.80 -7.91
CA VAL A 17 1.77 0.96 -7.57
C VAL A 17 2.76 0.99 -8.72
N SER A 18 4.00 1.40 -8.46
CA SER A 18 5.04 1.58 -9.49
C SER A 18 6.05 0.43 -9.53
N GLY A 19 6.05 -0.45 -8.53
CA GLY A 19 6.92 -1.62 -8.46
C GLY A 19 6.37 -2.66 -7.49
N ASP A 20 7.03 -3.82 -7.42
CA ASP A 20 6.59 -4.91 -6.55
C ASP A 20 6.72 -4.51 -5.07
N PRO A 21 5.68 -4.71 -4.24
CA PRO A 21 5.75 -4.51 -2.79
C PRO A 21 6.74 -5.46 -2.12
N TRP A 22 7.37 -5.01 -1.05
CA TRP A 22 8.34 -5.82 -0.30
C TRP A 22 8.23 -5.61 1.20
N LEU A 23 8.79 -6.53 1.98
CA LEU A 23 8.85 -6.41 3.44
C LEU A 23 10.01 -5.54 3.88
N SER A 24 9.78 -4.69 4.88
CA SER A 24 10.86 -3.99 5.56
C SER A 24 11.78 -4.99 6.23
N ARG A 25 13.10 -4.79 6.13
CA ARG A 25 14.06 -5.57 6.91
C ARG A 25 13.87 -5.27 8.41
N PRO A 26 13.77 -6.28 9.29
CA PRO A 26 13.76 -6.07 10.72
C PRO A 26 14.99 -5.25 11.13
N ARG A 27 14.77 -4.18 11.90
CA ARG A 27 15.85 -3.43 12.53
C ARG A 27 15.65 -3.48 14.04
N VAL A 28 16.66 -3.98 14.73
CA VAL A 28 16.74 -3.96 16.20
C VAL A 28 17.57 -2.74 16.57
N ARG A 29 17.00 -1.85 17.40
CA ARG A 29 17.73 -0.71 17.97
C ARG A 29 17.52 -0.74 19.48
N GLY A 30 18.52 -1.25 20.21
CA GLY A 30 18.38 -1.54 21.64
C GLY A 30 17.23 -2.53 21.88
N ASP A 31 16.43 -2.30 22.92
CA ASP A 31 15.28 -3.15 23.29
C ASP A 31 14.03 -2.90 22.43
N HIS A 32 14.13 -2.07 21.39
CA HIS A 32 13.02 -1.78 20.48
C HIS A 32 13.24 -2.46 19.13
N ALA A 33 12.41 -3.47 18.86
CA ALA A 33 12.26 -4.05 17.53
C ALA A 33 11.30 -3.20 16.69
N THR A 34 11.74 -2.76 15.50
CA THR A 34 10.81 -2.10 14.57
C THR A 34 9.89 -3.16 13.96
N PRO A 35 8.55 -3.01 14.05
CA PRO A 35 7.62 -3.97 13.47
C PRO A 35 7.82 -4.13 11.96
N VAL A 36 7.72 -5.37 11.46
CA VAL A 36 7.78 -5.65 10.02
C VAL A 36 6.57 -5.05 9.30
N ALA A 37 6.84 -4.09 8.42
CA ALA A 37 5.85 -3.41 7.58
C ALA A 37 5.97 -3.84 6.10
N VAL A 38 4.89 -3.70 5.35
CA VAL A 38 4.95 -3.77 3.87
C VAL A 38 5.30 -2.40 3.33
N LEU A 39 6.28 -2.35 2.45
CA LEU A 39 6.74 -1.18 1.74
C LEU A 39 6.25 -1.24 0.29
N VAL A 40 5.66 -0.15 -0.19
CA VAL A 40 5.12 -0.06 -1.55
C VAL A 40 5.63 1.19 -2.23
N ARG A 41 6.35 1.04 -3.34
CA ARG A 41 6.67 2.15 -4.25
C ARG A 41 5.42 2.50 -5.05
N ALA A 42 5.05 3.78 -5.03
CA ALA A 42 3.88 4.24 -5.75
C ALA A 42 4.07 5.64 -6.34
N GLU A 43 3.30 5.94 -7.39
CA GLU A 43 3.10 7.30 -7.89
C GLU A 43 1.77 7.85 -7.35
N LEU A 44 1.85 8.95 -6.61
CA LEU A 44 0.70 9.67 -6.13
C LEU A 44 0.02 10.41 -7.29
N ARG A 45 -1.26 10.12 -7.53
CA ARG A 45 -2.08 10.67 -8.63
C ARG A 45 -3.01 11.78 -8.15
N SER A 46 -3.60 11.62 -6.98
CA SER A 46 -4.41 12.66 -6.33
C SER A 46 -4.25 12.63 -4.81
N VAL A 47 -4.37 13.79 -4.18
CA VAL A 47 -4.32 13.98 -2.73
C VAL A 47 -5.50 14.83 -2.30
N GLU A 48 -6.15 14.42 -1.23
CA GLU A 48 -7.30 15.08 -0.62
C GLU A 48 -7.02 15.25 0.87
N GLU A 49 -6.91 16.50 1.33
CA GLU A 49 -6.76 16.84 2.74
C GLU A 49 -8.13 16.75 3.45
N ALA A 50 -8.14 16.68 4.77
CA ALA A 50 -9.35 16.54 5.60
C ALA A 50 -10.39 17.69 5.49
N GLY A 51 -10.23 18.61 4.54
CA GLY A 51 -11.18 19.67 4.18
C GLY A 51 -11.72 19.57 2.75
N GLY A 52 -11.53 18.43 2.07
CA GLY A 52 -12.18 18.10 0.79
C GLY A 52 -11.53 18.66 -0.48
N SER A 53 -10.51 19.52 -0.37
CA SER A 53 -9.77 19.99 -1.55
C SER A 53 -8.90 18.87 -2.11
N ARG A 54 -9.23 18.43 -3.33
CA ARG A 54 -8.49 17.39 -4.05
C ARG A 54 -7.58 18.02 -5.08
N VAL A 55 -6.29 17.72 -4.98
CA VAL A 55 -5.26 18.17 -5.94
C VAL A 55 -4.77 16.97 -6.73
N ARG A 56 -4.64 17.11 -8.06
CA ARG A 56 -4.00 16.12 -8.93
C ARG A 56 -2.51 16.40 -9.02
N LEU A 57 -1.71 15.35 -8.95
CA LEU A 57 -0.25 15.44 -9.00
C LEU A 57 0.33 14.15 -9.58
N ARG A 58 1.63 14.16 -9.87
CA ARG A 58 2.40 12.97 -10.18
C ARG A 58 3.67 13.02 -9.35
N THR A 59 3.64 12.35 -8.20
CA THR A 59 4.74 12.44 -7.24
C THR A 59 5.11 11.06 -6.72
N PRO A 60 6.38 10.63 -6.85
CA PRO A 60 6.81 9.34 -6.32
C PRO A 60 6.79 9.35 -4.79
N VAL A 61 6.14 8.35 -4.19
CA VAL A 61 6.00 8.17 -2.76
C VAL A 61 6.30 6.73 -2.33
N LEU A 62 6.79 6.57 -1.10
CA LEU A 62 6.94 5.28 -0.46
C LEU A 62 5.82 5.11 0.57
N MET A 63 4.95 4.13 0.38
CA MET A 63 3.93 3.80 1.37
C MET A 63 4.48 2.80 2.39
N ILE A 64 4.21 3.05 3.67
CA ILE A 64 4.49 2.13 4.78
C ILE A 64 3.15 1.62 5.31
N VAL A 65 2.93 0.31 5.20
CA VAL A 65 1.70 -0.37 5.61
C VAL A 65 2.00 -1.22 6.84
N GLY A 66 1.41 -0.83 7.97
CA GLY A 66 1.49 -1.57 9.23
C GLY A 66 0.61 -2.82 9.24
N ALA A 67 0.81 -3.67 10.24
CA ALA A 67 0.01 -4.90 10.41
C ALA A 67 -1.46 -4.63 10.80
N ASP A 68 -1.77 -3.42 11.25
CA ASP A 68 -3.10 -2.94 11.62
C ASP A 68 -3.94 -2.47 10.41
N VAL A 69 -3.32 -2.32 9.24
CA VAL A 69 -4.01 -1.90 8.02
C VAL A 69 -4.67 -3.12 7.36
N PRO A 70 -5.98 -3.09 7.06
CA PRO A 70 -6.66 -4.20 6.39
C PRO A 70 -6.20 -4.36 4.94
N ALA A 71 -6.62 -5.47 4.29
CA ALA A 71 -6.29 -5.73 2.90
C ALA A 71 -7.04 -4.75 1.98
N PRO A 72 -6.45 -4.36 0.82
CA PRO A 72 -7.15 -3.53 -0.15
C PRO A 72 -8.35 -4.28 -0.75
N GLU A 73 -9.53 -3.70 -0.62
CA GLU A 73 -10.79 -4.26 -1.13
C GLU A 73 -10.91 -4.02 -2.65
N GLY A 74 -11.51 -4.96 -3.39
CA GLY A 74 -11.85 -4.78 -4.82
C GLY A 74 -10.81 -5.27 -5.85
N GLY A 75 -9.81 -6.05 -5.44
CA GLY A 75 -8.76 -6.59 -6.33
C GLY A 75 -9.06 -7.94 -7.00
N ALA A 76 -10.23 -8.54 -6.77
CA ALA A 76 -10.61 -9.83 -7.34
C ALA A 76 -11.99 -9.71 -8.02
N GLU A 77 -12.02 -9.77 -9.35
CA GLU A 77 -13.23 -10.14 -10.05
C GLU A 77 -13.50 -11.62 -9.77
N GLY A 78 -14.61 -11.89 -9.07
CA GLY A 78 -15.08 -13.22 -8.71
C GLY A 78 -16.23 -13.11 -7.72
N SER A 79 -17.44 -13.42 -8.17
CA SER A 79 -18.71 -13.36 -7.43
C SER A 79 -18.65 -13.97 -6.03
N GLY A 80 -19.29 -13.27 -5.10
CA GLY A 80 -19.61 -13.75 -3.76
C GLY A 80 -19.97 -12.58 -2.88
N SER A 81 -21.26 -12.41 -2.57
CA SER A 81 -21.73 -11.46 -1.57
C SER A 81 -20.90 -11.59 -0.28
N PRO A 82 -20.37 -10.49 0.29
CA PRO A 82 -19.73 -10.59 1.59
C PRO A 82 -20.81 -10.67 2.65
N GLU A 83 -21.05 -11.87 3.17
CA GLU A 83 -21.59 -12.03 4.52
C GLU A 83 -20.64 -11.26 5.47
N PRO A 84 -21.13 -10.36 6.33
CA PRO A 84 -20.24 -9.55 7.16
C PRO A 84 -19.53 -10.46 8.17
N PRO A 85 -18.18 -10.49 8.22
CA PRO A 85 -17.49 -11.26 9.24
C PRO A 85 -17.66 -10.59 10.60
N SER A 86 -18.31 -11.31 11.52
CA SER A 86 -18.35 -11.03 12.95
C SER A 86 -16.95 -10.83 13.51
N SER A 87 -16.87 -9.87 14.44
CA SER A 87 -15.68 -9.35 15.09
C SER A 87 -14.75 -10.43 15.67
N GLY A 88 -13.63 -10.66 14.98
CA GLY A 88 -12.45 -11.38 15.49
C GLY A 88 -11.18 -10.55 15.29
N ALA A 89 -10.95 -9.58 16.17
CA ALA A 89 -9.70 -8.83 16.24
C ALA A 89 -8.66 -9.69 16.99
N ALA A 90 -7.84 -10.50 16.30
CA ALA A 90 -6.52 -10.97 16.79
C ALA A 90 -5.74 -11.97 15.89
N ARG A 91 -6.18 -12.35 14.68
CA ARG A 91 -5.41 -13.28 13.80
C ARG A 91 -5.17 -12.84 12.35
N ARG A 92 -5.40 -11.56 12.01
CA ARG A 92 -5.43 -11.05 10.62
C ARG A 92 -4.11 -10.51 10.04
N SER A 93 -2.94 -10.92 10.52
CA SER A 93 -1.66 -10.32 10.12
C SER A 93 -1.00 -10.93 8.86
N PRO A 94 -0.93 -12.26 8.65
CA PRO A 94 -0.21 -12.84 7.51
C PRO A 94 -0.97 -12.76 6.18
N ALA A 95 -2.25 -13.13 6.16
CA ALA A 95 -3.06 -13.13 4.93
C ALA A 95 -3.27 -11.71 4.36
N THR A 96 -3.51 -10.74 5.25
CA THR A 96 -3.58 -9.32 4.88
C THR A 96 -2.28 -8.83 4.27
N ARG A 97 -1.14 -9.16 4.90
CA ARG A 97 0.19 -8.85 4.38
C ARG A 97 0.42 -9.50 3.02
N ALA A 98 0.01 -10.75 2.83
CA ALA A 98 0.11 -11.44 1.54
C ALA A 98 -0.72 -10.73 0.45
N ALA A 99 -1.92 -10.23 0.77
CA ALA A 99 -2.73 -9.45 -0.17
C ALA A 99 -2.01 -8.17 -0.63
N TRP A 100 -1.39 -7.44 0.30
CA TRP A 100 -0.55 -6.28 -0.03
C TRP A 100 0.67 -6.67 -0.87
N LEU A 101 1.34 -7.79 -0.56
CA LEU A 101 2.50 -8.28 -1.32
C LEU A 101 2.14 -8.81 -2.72
N ARG A 102 0.88 -9.16 -2.95
CA ARG A 102 0.37 -9.62 -4.26
C ARG A 102 -0.07 -8.50 -5.19
N LEU A 103 -0.07 -7.25 -4.73
CA LEU A 103 -0.38 -6.11 -5.59
C LEU A 103 0.60 -6.06 -6.75
N LEU A 104 0.04 -5.89 -7.95
CA LEU A 104 0.83 -5.75 -9.16
C LEU A 104 1.12 -4.27 -9.44
N PRO A 105 2.23 -3.95 -10.12
CA PRO A 105 2.44 -2.65 -10.75
C PRO A 105 1.20 -2.19 -11.53
N SER A 106 1.02 -0.88 -11.72
CA SER A 106 -0.17 -0.25 -12.31
C SER A 106 -1.49 -0.37 -11.53
N THR A 107 -1.54 -1.14 -10.43
CA THR A 107 -2.72 -1.17 -9.57
C THR A 107 -2.93 0.20 -8.93
N ARG A 108 -4.12 0.79 -9.07
CA ARG A 108 -4.47 2.07 -8.44
C ARG A 108 -5.25 1.82 -7.16
N LEU A 109 -4.77 2.42 -6.09
CA LEU A 109 -5.31 2.29 -4.75
C LEU A 109 -5.78 3.65 -4.24
N ARG A 110 -6.93 3.67 -3.57
CA ARG A 110 -7.32 4.77 -2.70
C ARG A 110 -7.06 4.37 -1.25
N VAL A 111 -6.26 5.17 -0.55
CA VAL A 111 -5.84 4.88 0.83
C VAL A 111 -5.84 6.14 1.68
N GLY A 112 -6.15 5.97 2.96
CA GLY A 112 -5.95 6.99 3.99
C GLY A 112 -4.57 6.89 4.62
N GLY A 113 -3.95 8.02 4.95
CA GLY A 113 -2.68 7.99 5.64
C GLY A 113 -2.17 9.34 6.11
N ARG A 114 -1.00 9.31 6.75
CA ARG A 114 -0.28 10.51 7.17
C ARG A 114 0.96 10.66 6.30
N LEU A 115 1.08 11.80 5.63
CA LEU A 115 2.29 12.13 4.88
C LEU A 115 3.43 12.49 5.84
N ALA A 116 4.66 12.25 5.42
CA ALA A 116 5.87 12.62 6.13
C ALA A 116 6.98 12.95 5.12
N PRO A 117 7.96 13.79 5.47
CA PRO A 117 9.08 14.09 4.58
C PRO A 117 9.89 12.81 4.30
N ALA A 118 10.50 12.73 3.12
CA ALA A 118 11.47 11.67 2.84
C ALA A 118 12.72 11.91 3.71
N LEU A 119 13.07 10.94 4.56
CA LEU A 119 14.15 11.05 5.54
C LEU A 119 15.53 10.67 4.96
N THR A 120 15.65 10.41 3.66
CA THR A 120 16.93 9.99 3.05
C THR A 120 17.02 10.43 1.59
N GLY A 121 18.07 11.19 1.25
CA GLY A 121 18.33 11.72 -0.10
C GLY A 121 18.85 10.71 -1.13
N GLY A 122 18.62 9.41 -0.93
CA GLY A 122 19.17 8.35 -1.79
C GLY A 122 18.15 7.63 -2.68
N ASP A 123 16.85 7.77 -2.42
CA ASP A 123 15.80 7.13 -3.23
C ASP A 123 14.98 8.19 -3.97
N ARG A 124 14.44 7.86 -5.15
CA ARG A 124 13.62 8.76 -5.99
C ARG A 124 12.25 9.08 -5.40
N THR A 125 12.16 9.16 -4.06
CA THR A 125 10.93 9.30 -3.29
C THR A 125 10.84 10.72 -2.77
N ALA A 126 9.75 11.42 -3.09
CA ALA A 126 9.53 12.79 -2.64
C ALA A 126 8.90 12.87 -1.24
N ALA A 127 8.19 11.83 -0.80
CA ALA A 127 7.61 11.74 0.55
C ALA A 127 7.28 10.30 0.94
N VAL A 128 7.06 10.11 2.24
CA VAL A 128 6.58 8.84 2.82
C VAL A 128 5.11 8.97 3.21
N LEU A 129 4.29 7.98 2.86
CA LEU A 129 2.90 7.87 3.31
C LEU A 129 2.76 6.72 4.31
N ARG A 130 2.47 7.04 5.57
CA ARG A 130 2.11 6.02 6.57
C ARG A 130 0.63 5.71 6.43
N VAL A 131 0.30 4.55 5.88
CA VAL A 131 -1.08 4.13 5.63
C VAL A 131 -1.78 3.86 6.96
N ARG A 132 -3.04 4.28 7.05
CA ARG A 132 -3.92 4.04 8.19
C ARG A 132 -5.08 3.16 7.71
N GLY A 133 -5.71 2.43 8.64
CA GLY A 133 -6.86 1.59 8.30
C GLY A 133 -8.14 2.36 7.91
N ARG A 134 -8.14 3.70 7.97
CA ARG A 134 -9.29 4.56 7.62
C ARG A 134 -8.87 5.78 6.78
N PRO A 135 -9.62 6.12 5.71
CA PRO A 135 -10.56 5.24 5.02
C PRO A 135 -9.90 3.92 4.61
N GLY A 136 -10.68 2.84 4.60
CA GLY A 136 -10.18 1.52 4.24
C GLY A 136 -9.51 1.54 2.87
N PRO A 137 -8.41 0.78 2.68
CA PRO A 137 -7.71 0.70 1.42
C PRO A 137 -8.62 0.05 0.37
N ARG A 138 -8.72 0.68 -0.81
CA ARG A 138 -9.57 0.19 -1.91
C ARG A 138 -8.82 0.22 -3.22
N VAL A 139 -8.98 -0.81 -4.03
CA VAL A 139 -8.54 -0.81 -5.43
C VAL A 139 -9.55 0.00 -6.24
N VAL A 140 -9.10 1.10 -6.84
CA VAL A 140 -9.94 1.97 -7.68
C VAL A 140 -9.69 1.74 -9.17
N ALA A 141 -8.59 1.10 -9.54
CA ALA A 141 -8.37 0.54 -10.87
C ALA A 141 -7.44 -0.66 -10.79
N GLY A 142 -7.82 -1.77 -11.44
CA GLY A 142 -7.01 -2.98 -11.50
C GLY A 142 -5.75 -2.81 -12.37
N PRO A 143 -4.78 -3.74 -12.26
CA PRO A 143 -3.57 -3.74 -13.07
C PRO A 143 -3.88 -3.96 -14.56
N SER A 144 -3.03 -3.42 -15.44
CA SER A 144 -3.16 -3.56 -16.90
C SER A 144 -3.06 -5.02 -17.37
N ALA A 145 -3.61 -5.33 -18.56
CA ALA A 145 -3.63 -6.71 -19.07
C ALA A 145 -2.24 -7.37 -19.21
N PRO A 146 -1.20 -6.69 -19.73
CA PRO A 146 0.16 -7.23 -19.73
C PRO A 146 0.66 -7.52 -18.33
N GLN A 147 0.33 -6.66 -17.37
CA GLN A 147 0.76 -6.83 -15.99
C GLN A 147 0.06 -8.00 -15.30
N ARG A 148 -1.22 -8.24 -15.58
CA ARG A 148 -1.93 -9.43 -15.10
C ARG A 148 -1.28 -10.72 -15.60
N LEU A 149 -0.90 -10.76 -16.88
CA LEU A 149 -0.17 -11.88 -17.45
C LEU A 149 1.18 -12.08 -16.76
N ALA A 150 1.98 -11.03 -16.64
CA ALA A 150 3.28 -11.07 -15.96
C ALA A 150 3.15 -11.52 -14.50
N GLY A 151 2.10 -11.08 -13.80
CA GLY A 151 1.81 -11.49 -12.43
C GLY A 151 1.53 -12.98 -12.30
N ARG A 152 0.73 -13.57 -13.20
CA ARG A 152 0.45 -15.01 -13.22
C ARG A 152 1.70 -15.84 -13.50
N LEU A 153 2.52 -15.41 -14.46
CA LEU A 153 3.78 -16.09 -14.77
C LEU A 153 4.71 -16.13 -13.56
N ARG A 154 4.85 -15.02 -12.82
CA ARG A 154 5.67 -14.99 -11.60
C ARG A 154 5.11 -15.89 -10.49
N ALA A 155 3.79 -15.95 -10.34
CA ALA A 155 3.17 -16.83 -9.36
C ALA A 155 3.47 -18.30 -9.67
N GLY A 156 3.28 -18.72 -10.93
CA GLY A 156 3.59 -20.09 -11.36
C GLY A 156 5.08 -20.45 -11.23
N LEU A 157 5.99 -19.50 -11.50
CA LEU A 157 7.42 -19.73 -11.29
C LEU A 157 7.80 -19.91 -9.81
N ARG A 158 7.12 -19.24 -8.86
CA ARG A 158 7.36 -19.44 -7.42
C ARG A 158 6.90 -20.81 -6.97
N GLU A 159 5.71 -21.21 -7.40
CA GLU A 159 5.15 -22.53 -7.10
C GLU A 159 6.09 -23.65 -7.56
N ALA A 160 6.63 -23.53 -8.79
CA ALA A 160 7.60 -24.49 -9.33
C ALA A 160 8.99 -24.49 -8.65
N THR A 161 9.27 -23.53 -7.76
CA THR A 161 10.56 -23.46 -7.02
C THR A 161 10.40 -23.90 -5.56
N GLU A 162 9.18 -23.92 -5.03
CA GLU A 162 8.87 -24.35 -3.67
C GLU A 162 8.49 -25.85 -3.59
N ASP A 163 8.58 -26.58 -4.71
CA ASP A 163 8.46 -28.04 -4.87
C ASP A 163 9.83 -28.76 -4.87
#